data_AF-A0A956RWX6-F1
#
_entry.id   AF-A0A956RWX6-F1
#
_cell.length_a   1.000
_cell.length_b   1.000
_cell.length_c   1.000
_cell.angle_alpha   90.00
_cell.angle_beta   90.00
_cell.angle_gamma   90.00
#
_symmetry.space_group_name_H-M   'P 1'
#
loop_
_entity.id
_entity.type
_entity.pdbx_description
1 polymer ?
#
loop_
_entity_poly.entity_id
_entity_poly.type
_entity_poly.pdbx_seq_one_letter_code
_entity_poly.pdbx_strand_id
1 'polypeptide(L)'
;MFSTYAHKLRWSYRKNWPDIQGILLKKYPDFVFNSSPSSLENQVPVFVFHSVDPITFEEQLLYLKKNGYRTLNADDLLQILKGKKTLQERSVVLTFDDGV
;
A
#
# COMPACT_ATOMS: atom_id res chain seq x y z
N MET A 1 29.24 -17.49 -16.74
CA MET A 1 27.82 -17.52 -17.16
C MET A 1 26.94 -18.32 -16.19
N PHE A 2 27.26 -19.57 -15.85
CA PHE A 2 26.47 -20.39 -14.90
C PHE A 2 26.37 -19.82 -13.48
N SER A 3 27.48 -19.30 -12.93
CA SER A 3 27.51 -18.68 -11.58
C SER A 3 26.57 -17.48 -11.46
N THR A 4 26.47 -16.65 -12.49
CA THR A 4 25.60 -15.46 -12.52
C THR A 4 24.12 -15.83 -12.55
N TYR A 5 23.77 -16.93 -13.23
CA TYR A 5 22.40 -17.45 -13.29
C TYR A 5 21.96 -18.07 -11.97
N ALA A 6 22.83 -18.89 -11.35
CA ALA A 6 22.60 -19.46 -10.03
C ALA A 6 22.45 -18.38 -8.95
N HIS A 7 23.25 -17.30 -9.05
CA HIS A 7 23.13 -16.15 -8.16
C HIS A 7 21.79 -15.42 -8.33
N LYS A 8 21.34 -15.15 -9.58
CA LYS A 8 20.04 -14.53 -9.84
C LYS A 8 18.88 -15.38 -9.32
N LEU A 9 18.92 -16.70 -9.53
CA LEU A 9 17.93 -17.64 -9.01
C LEU A 9 17.89 -17.64 -7.47
N ARG A 10 19.06 -17.74 -6.83
CA ARG A 10 19.15 -17.75 -5.36
C ARG A 10 18.70 -16.41 -4.76
N TRP A 11 19.03 -15.30 -5.40
CA TRP A 11 18.59 -13.97 -4.99
C TRP A 11 17.08 -13.79 -5.16
N SER A 12 16.53 -14.21 -6.30
CA SER A 12 15.08 -14.18 -6.55
C SER A 12 14.33 -15.04 -5.54
N TYR A 13 14.78 -16.26 -5.29
CA TYR A 13 14.19 -17.14 -4.27
C TYR A 13 14.24 -16.49 -2.88
N ARG A 14 15.39 -15.98 -2.46
CA ARG A 14 15.54 -15.31 -1.16
C ARG A 14 14.67 -14.06 -1.04
N LYS A 15 14.51 -13.29 -2.12
CA LYS A 15 13.70 -12.06 -2.12
C LYS A 15 12.21 -12.37 -1.98
N ASN A 16 11.70 -13.37 -2.70
CA ASN A 16 10.27 -13.68 -2.75
C ASN A 16 9.81 -14.69 -1.68
N TRP A 17 10.75 -15.39 -1.01
CA TRP A 17 10.41 -16.39 0.00
C TRP A 17 9.54 -15.84 1.15
N PRO A 18 9.82 -14.65 1.72
CA PRO A 18 8.94 -14.06 2.73
C PRO A 18 7.52 -13.84 2.23
N ASP A 19 7.36 -13.46 0.96
CA ASP A 19 6.03 -13.24 0.37
C ASP A 19 5.28 -14.57 0.20
N ILE A 20 5.95 -15.61 -0.29
CA ILE A 20 5.38 -16.96 -0.38
C ILE A 20 4.94 -17.46 1.00
N GLN A 21 5.78 -17.28 2.02
CA GLN A 21 5.42 -17.62 3.39
C GLN A 21 4.23 -16.80 3.88
N GLY A 22 4.18 -15.50 3.59
CA GLY A 22 3.07 -14.64 3.97
C GLY A 22 1.75 -15.07 3.33
N ILE A 23 1.79 -15.50 2.07
CA ILE A 23 0.62 -16.05 1.35
C ILE A 23 0.17 -17.36 1.99
N LEU A 24 1.08 -18.32 2.18
CA LEU A 24 0.78 -19.63 2.76
C LEU A 24 0.25 -19.53 4.20
N LEU A 25 0.78 -18.58 4.98
CA LEU A 25 0.38 -18.36 6.38
C LEU A 25 -0.78 -17.36 6.53
N LYS A 26 -1.39 -16.88 5.44
CA LYS A 26 -2.45 -15.86 5.44
C LYS A 26 -2.10 -14.61 6.27
N LYS A 27 -0.87 -14.12 6.14
CA LYS A 27 -0.38 -12.90 6.82
C LYS A 27 -0.51 -11.61 5.99
N TYR A 28 -1.04 -11.71 4.78
CA TYR A 28 -1.37 -10.53 3.97
C TYR A 28 -2.74 -9.95 4.33
N PRO A 29 -2.98 -8.67 4.00
CA PRO A 29 -4.30 -8.07 4.17
C PRO A 29 -5.42 -8.89 3.51
N ASP A 30 -6.61 -8.80 4.09
CA ASP A 30 -7.79 -9.58 3.70
C ASP A 30 -8.13 -9.49 2.20
N PHE A 31 -7.88 -8.34 1.56
CA PHE A 31 -8.17 -8.14 0.13
C PHE A 31 -7.33 -9.04 -0.79
N VAL A 32 -6.24 -9.64 -0.31
CA VAL A 32 -5.42 -10.59 -1.08
C VAL A 32 -6.14 -11.94 -1.22
N PHE A 33 -6.97 -12.32 -0.26
CA PHE A 33 -7.61 -13.63 -0.23
C PHE A 33 -9.13 -13.60 -0.41
N ASN A 34 -9.76 -12.45 -0.16
CA ASN A 34 -11.22 -12.30 -0.13
C ASN A 34 -11.69 -11.29 -1.17
N SER A 35 -12.72 -11.65 -1.95
CA SER A 35 -13.38 -10.75 -2.91
C SER A 35 -14.19 -9.63 -2.22
N SER A 36 -14.47 -9.79 -0.92
CA SER A 36 -15.14 -8.81 -0.07
C SER A 36 -14.37 -8.69 1.25
N PRO A 37 -13.27 -7.93 1.28
CA PRO A 37 -12.43 -7.80 2.46
C PRO A 37 -13.16 -7.11 3.61
N SER A 38 -12.76 -7.41 4.85
CA SER A 38 -13.24 -6.69 6.03
C SER A 38 -12.94 -5.19 5.92
N SER A 39 -13.78 -4.37 6.55
CA SER A 39 -13.50 -2.95 6.76
C SER A 39 -12.13 -2.76 7.41
N LEU A 40 -11.40 -1.73 7.00
CA LEU A 40 -10.12 -1.34 7.58
C LEU A 40 -10.32 -0.60 8.92
N GLU A 41 -11.20 -1.10 9.79
CA GLU A 41 -11.63 -0.40 11.01
C GLU A 41 -10.45 0.16 11.80
N ASN A 42 -10.46 1.49 12.01
CA ASN A 42 -9.41 2.25 12.68
C ASN A 42 -8.01 2.20 12.03
N GLN A 43 -7.89 1.76 10.78
CA GLN A 43 -6.64 1.76 10.01
C GLN A 43 -6.69 2.80 8.88
N VAL A 44 -5.52 3.38 8.59
CA VAL A 44 -5.35 4.36 7.52
C VAL A 44 -4.57 3.70 6.37
N PRO A 45 -5.18 3.48 5.19
CA PRO A 45 -4.44 3.07 4.01
C PRO A 45 -3.41 4.14 3.62
N VAL A 46 -2.18 3.69 3.37
CA VAL A 46 -1.09 4.53 2.86
C VAL A 46 -0.63 3.98 1.52
N PHE A 47 -0.81 4.77 0.46
CA PHE A 47 -0.34 4.43 -0.89
C PHE A 47 1.03 5.04 -1.12
N VAL A 48 1.97 4.23 -1.62
CA VAL A 48 3.36 4.64 -1.90
C VAL A 48 3.59 4.63 -3.40
N PHE A 49 3.90 5.79 -3.97
CA PHE A 49 4.23 5.97 -5.38
C PHE A 49 5.73 6.21 -5.54
N HIS A 50 6.39 5.41 -6.37
CA HIS A 50 7.82 5.58 -6.70
C HIS A 50 8.00 6.25 -8.07
N SER A 51 6.97 6.22 -8.91
CA SER A 51 6.92 6.90 -10.21
C SER A 51 5.45 7.14 -10.56
N VAL A 52 5.14 8.30 -11.12
CA VAL A 52 3.76 8.65 -11.51
C VAL A 52 3.67 8.92 -13.00
N ASP A 53 2.77 8.21 -13.67
CA ASP A 53 2.25 8.63 -14.96
C ASP A 53 1.10 9.62 -14.72
N PRO A 54 1.15 10.85 -15.27
CA PRO A 54 0.15 11.88 -14.96
C PRO A 54 -1.29 11.47 -15.29
N ILE A 55 -1.52 10.78 -16.42
CA ILE A 55 -2.85 10.39 -16.87
C ILE A 55 -3.43 9.33 -15.92
N THR A 56 -2.65 8.28 -15.67
CA THR A 56 -3.05 7.20 -14.75
C THR A 56 -3.26 7.72 -13.34
N PHE A 57 -2.41 8.64 -12.88
CA PHE A 57 -2.51 9.22 -11.55
C PHE A 57 -3.75 10.10 -11.40
N GLU A 58 -4.09 10.91 -12.41
CA GLU A 58 -5.33 11.68 -12.41
C GLU A 58 -6.57 10.79 -12.32
N GLU A 59 -6.62 9.69 -13.08
CA GLU A 59 -7.71 8.72 -13.01
C GLU A 59 -7.86 8.11 -11.61
N GLN A 60 -6.75 7.78 -10.95
CA GLN A 60 -6.74 7.28 -9.56
C GLN A 60 -7.28 8.32 -8.57
N LEU A 61 -6.86 9.59 -8.69
CA LEU A 61 -7.36 10.68 -7.85
C LEU A 61 -8.85 10.91 -8.06
N LEU A 62 -9.32 10.87 -9.31
CA LEU A 62 -10.74 10.99 -9.65
C LEU A 62 -11.55 9.83 -9.07
N TYR A 63 -11.02 8.61 -9.11
CA TYR A 63 -11.66 7.46 -8.48
C TYR A 63 -11.81 7.66 -6.98
N LEU A 64 -10.74 8.05 -6.27
CA LEU A 64 -10.79 8.33 -4.84
C LEU A 64 -11.84 9.41 -4.52
N LYS A 65 -11.81 10.52 -5.24
CA LYS A 65 -12.77 11.62 -5.06
C LYS A 65 -14.21 11.18 -5.30
N LYS A 66 -14.49 10.47 -6.40
CA LYS A 66 -15.83 9.99 -6.77
C LYS A 66 -16.38 9.01 -5.73
N ASN A 67 -15.51 8.23 -5.09
CA ASN A 67 -15.90 7.29 -4.03
C ASN A 67 -15.88 7.92 -2.63
N GLY A 68 -15.74 9.24 -2.51
CA GLY A 68 -15.84 9.97 -1.24
C GLY A 68 -14.62 9.81 -0.33
N TYR A 69 -13.47 9.42 -0.88
CA TYR A 69 -12.23 9.37 -0.11
C TYR A 69 -11.68 10.77 0.15
N ARG A 70 -11.04 10.93 1.31
CA ARG A 70 -10.36 12.15 1.75
C ARG A 70 -8.87 11.87 1.93
N THR A 71 -8.04 12.69 1.32
CA THR A 71 -6.59 12.62 1.55
C THR A 71 -6.24 13.32 2.85
N LEU A 72 -5.58 12.61 3.76
CA LEU A 72 -4.99 13.15 4.96
C LEU A 72 -3.59 13.68 4.65
N ASN A 73 -3.23 14.81 5.27
CA ASN A 73 -1.84 15.25 5.29
C ASN A 73 -1.07 14.55 6.44
N ALA A 74 0.25 14.78 6.50
CA ALA A 74 1.11 14.16 7.51
C ALA A 74 0.72 14.54 8.94
N ASP A 75 0.29 15.79 9.18
CA ASP A 75 -0.11 16.26 10.50
C ASP A 75 -1.41 15.60 10.98
N ASP A 76 -2.37 15.43 10.06
CA ASP A 76 -3.62 14.72 10.32
C ASP A 76 -3.35 13.27 10.69
N LEU A 77 -2.50 12.58 9.92
CA LEU A 77 -2.08 11.22 10.20
C LEU A 77 -1.40 11.14 11.57
N LEU A 78 -0.47 12.04 11.88
CA LEU A 78 0.23 12.08 13.16
C LEU A 78 -0.73 12.27 14.34
N GLN A 79 -1.73 13.14 14.20
CA GLN A 79 -2.74 13.36 15.23
C GLN A 79 -3.63 12.13 15.42
N ILE A 80 -4.00 11.44 14.34
CA ILE A 80 -4.78 10.20 14.39
C ILE A 80 -3.98 9.09 15.10
N LEU A 81 -2.72 8.88 14.71
CA LEU A 81 -1.84 7.88 15.33
C LEU A 81 -1.58 8.15 16.83
N LYS A 82 -1.59 9.43 17.23
CA LYS A 82 -1.48 9.84 18.64
C LYS A 82 -2.80 9.77 19.41
N GLY A 83 -3.90 9.35 18.78
CA GLY A 83 -5.24 9.36 19.38
C GLY A 83 -5.79 10.76 19.67
N LYS A 84 -5.21 11.81 19.06
CA LYS A 84 -5.62 13.22 19.24
C LYS A 84 -6.71 13.66 18.28
N LYS A 85 -6.91 12.89 17.20
CA LYS A 85 -7.93 13.15 16.18
C LYS A 85 -8.61 11.82 15.82
N THR A 86 -9.93 11.84 15.72
CA THR A 86 -10.70 10.67 15.29
C THR A 86 -10.48 10.42 13.80
N LEU A 87 -10.19 9.17 13.43
CA LEU A 87 -10.13 8.76 12.03
C LEU A 87 -11.53 8.86 11.41
N GLN A 88 -11.66 9.64 10.34
CA GLN A 88 -12.88 9.65 9.54
C GLN A 88 -12.87 8.50 8.56
N GLU A 89 -14.03 7.91 8.29
CA GLU A 89 -14.17 6.91 7.25
C GLU A 89 -13.65 7.42 5.90
N ARG A 90 -13.16 6.50 5.06
CA ARG A 90 -12.64 6.80 3.72
C ARG A 90 -11.47 7.80 3.72
N SER A 91 -10.67 7.83 4.78
CA SER A 91 -9.44 8.59 4.81
C SER A 91 -8.28 7.77 4.23
N VAL A 92 -7.44 8.38 3.39
CA VAL A 92 -6.24 7.76 2.79
C VAL A 92 -5.05 8.70 2.89
N VAL A 93 -3.84 8.16 2.83
CA VAL A 93 -2.60 8.92 2.69
C VAL A 93 -1.95 8.55 1.37
N LEU A 94 -1.48 9.55 0.63
CA LEU A 94 -0.67 9.38 -0.57
C LEU A 94 0.76 9.82 -0.23
N THR A 95 1.74 8.98 -0.52
CA THR A 95 3.17 9.23 -0.28
C THR A 95 3.94 9.02 -1.59
N PHE A 96 4.98 9.82 -1.79
CA PHE A 96 5.82 9.78 -2.98
C PHE A 96 7.27 9.67 -2.53
N ASP A 97 7.95 8.63 -2.98
CA ASP A 97 9.35 8.35 -2.67
C ASP A 97 10.24 8.66 -3.89
N ASP A 98 11.56 8.59 -3.70
CA ASP A 98 12.61 8.75 -4.73
C ASP A 98 12.78 10.14 -5.37
N GLY A 99 11.75 11.00 -5.37
CA GLY A 99 11.84 12.38 -5.87
C GLY A 99 12.07 12.49 -7.38
N VAL A 100 11.66 11.47 -8.13
CA VAL A 100 11.75 11.34 -9.60
C VAL A 100 10.52 11.86 -10.31
#